data_AF-A0A9D9MBE9-F1
#
_entry.id   AF-A0A9D9MBE9-F1
#
_cell.length_a   1.000
_cell.length_b   1.000
_cell.length_c   1.000
_cell.angle_alpha   90.00
_cell.angle_beta   90.00
_cell.angle_gamma   90.00
#
_symmetry.space_group_name_H-M   'P 1'
#
loop_
_entity.id
_entity.type
_entity.pdbx_description
1 polymer ?
#
loop_
_entity_poly.entity_id
_entity_poly.type
_entity_poly.pdbx_seq_one_letter_code
_entity_poly.pdbx_strand_id
1 'polypeptide(L)'
;MDPKQLTSFKLAGLRAGHVAQATAQSSSLVRAATKLHQGRKTAKRALKYFFKSLKSPKISAGNKLRVLLHVRGGIGDVCMARIFIQKLRATLPQAEISFSYDTKEVVDLVFPDGLIDRFEPTNYLPQQSDIVLSGCHLLMYDFINRQRVEKLAPHFLPILEQGLDVQAYFKPFAVYSPYLDGQLAEIAVVHGGSRITNLGWFSGLEVHQNDLSTLTLDSATTDNVLKKYDLTHKIYVTIHDGINTRTDTSLGHPTRCWPQAKWMEFANLFKATFPDICLVQLGGSKSHPFSFVDQSLVGKTALADLPH
;
A
#
# COMPACT_ATOMS: atom_id res chain seq x y z
N MET A 1 -21.09 -2.66 3.60
CA MET A 1 -21.24 -4.05 4.07
C MET A 1 -22.52 -4.11 4.88
N ASP A 2 -23.35 -5.15 4.73
CA ASP A 2 -24.54 -5.24 5.58
C ASP A 2 -24.16 -5.44 7.07
N PRO A 3 -25.02 -5.08 8.03
CA PRO A 3 -24.69 -5.17 9.45
C PRO A 3 -24.29 -6.58 9.94
N LYS A 4 -24.87 -7.63 9.37
CA LYS A 4 -24.58 -9.02 9.75
C LYS A 4 -23.20 -9.43 9.25
N GLN A 5 -22.89 -9.14 7.98
CA GLN A 5 -21.58 -9.34 7.39
C GLN A 5 -20.50 -8.56 8.16
N LEU A 6 -20.78 -7.30 8.55
CA LEU A 6 -19.85 -6.48 9.32
C LEU A 6 -19.55 -7.08 10.70
N THR A 7 -20.58 -7.61 11.36
CA THR A 7 -20.43 -8.30 12.64
C THR A 7 -19.60 -9.58 12.48
N SER A 8 -19.90 -10.40 11.47
CA SER A 8 -19.13 -11.60 11.16
C SER A 8 -17.65 -11.29 10.88
N PHE A 9 -17.39 -10.26 10.08
CA PHE A 9 -16.04 -9.80 9.73
C PHE A 9 -15.24 -9.39 10.98
N LYS A 10 -15.84 -8.59 11.87
CA LYS A 10 -15.24 -8.20 13.15
C LYS A 10 -14.91 -9.40 14.04
N LEU A 11 -15.83 -10.36 14.13
CA LEU A 11 -15.62 -11.59 14.90
C LEU A 11 -14.49 -12.45 14.33
N ALA A 12 -14.38 -12.55 13.00
CA ALA A 12 -13.28 -13.26 12.34
C ALA A 12 -11.92 -12.60 12.66
N GLY A 13 -11.83 -11.27 12.57
CA GLY A 13 -10.65 -10.51 12.98
C GLY A 13 -10.26 -10.74 14.43
N LEU A 14 -11.22 -10.69 15.35
CA LEU A 14 -11.00 -10.94 16.77
C LEU A 14 -10.43 -12.34 17.04
N ARG A 15 -11.07 -13.37 16.47
CA ARG A 15 -10.68 -14.77 16.65
C ARG A 15 -9.27 -15.02 16.12
N ALA A 16 -8.99 -14.56 14.90
CA ALA A 16 -7.68 -14.68 14.30
C ALA A 16 -6.60 -13.93 15.10
N GLY A 17 -6.92 -12.72 15.59
CA GLY A 17 -6.05 -11.96 16.47
C GLY A 17 -5.73 -12.69 17.78
N HIS A 18 -6.72 -13.33 18.40
CA HIS A 18 -6.51 -14.15 19.61
C HIS A 18 -5.64 -15.38 19.35
N VAL A 19 -5.86 -16.09 18.23
CA VAL A 19 -5.03 -17.24 17.85
C VAL A 19 -3.59 -16.81 17.62
N ALA A 20 -3.37 -15.74 16.82
CA ALA A 20 -2.03 -15.22 16.56
C ALA A 20 -1.31 -14.79 17.84
N GLN A 21 -2.03 -14.12 18.76
CA GLN A 21 -1.48 -13.77 20.07
C GLN A 21 -1.15 -15.01 20.89
N ALA A 22 -2.04 -16.00 20.98
CA ALA A 22 -1.81 -17.23 21.74
C ALA A 22 -0.59 -17.99 21.21
N THR A 23 -0.45 -18.13 19.89
CA THR A 23 0.67 -18.81 19.24
C THR A 23 1.99 -18.06 19.42
N ALA A 24 1.99 -16.73 19.24
CA ALA A 24 3.16 -15.88 19.49
C ALA A 24 3.59 -15.85 20.98
N GLN A 25 2.68 -16.22 21.88
CA GLN A 25 2.85 -16.18 23.33
C GLN A 25 3.21 -17.53 23.97
N SER A 26 3.44 -18.58 23.18
CA SER A 26 3.81 -19.93 23.66
C SER A 26 5.16 -19.98 24.39
N SER A 27 6.05 -19.00 24.18
CA SER A 27 7.34 -18.87 24.88
C SER A 27 7.41 -17.59 25.73
N SER A 28 7.71 -17.72 27.02
CA SER A 28 7.91 -16.59 27.94
C SER A 28 9.03 -15.64 27.49
N LEU A 29 10.08 -16.18 26.89
CA LEU A 29 11.20 -15.41 26.33
C LEU A 29 10.78 -14.59 25.11
N VAL A 30 10.02 -15.19 24.19
CA VAL A 30 9.49 -14.49 23.00
C VAL A 30 8.53 -13.38 23.41
N ARG A 31 7.71 -13.60 24.45
CA ARG A 31 6.83 -12.56 25.03
C ARG A 31 7.63 -11.37 25.56
N ALA A 32 8.66 -11.62 26.36
CA ALA A 32 9.50 -10.58 26.93
C ALA A 32 10.23 -9.79 25.83
N ALA A 33 10.81 -10.49 24.85
CA ALA A 33 11.50 -9.88 23.71
C ALA A 33 10.55 -9.00 22.86
N THR A 34 9.35 -9.51 22.56
CA THR A 34 8.36 -8.77 21.76
C THR A 34 7.86 -7.52 22.51
N LYS A 35 7.50 -7.66 23.79
CA LYS A 35 7.08 -6.51 24.61
C LYS A 35 8.19 -5.48 24.76
N LEU A 36 9.44 -5.90 24.95
CA LEU A 36 10.58 -5.00 25.05
C LEU A 36 10.88 -4.31 23.72
N HIS A 37 10.82 -5.02 22.59
CA HIS A 37 10.98 -4.44 21.27
C HIS A 37 9.88 -3.41 20.97
N GLN A 38 8.61 -3.76 21.22
CA GLN A 38 7.48 -2.86 21.04
C GLN A 38 7.58 -1.65 21.98
N GLY A 39 7.89 -1.87 23.26
CA GLY A 39 8.10 -0.82 24.25
C GLY A 39 9.20 0.15 23.83
N ARG A 40 10.36 -0.35 23.38
CA ARG A 40 11.46 0.47 22.84
C ARG A 40 11.03 1.25 21.59
N LYS A 41 10.30 0.62 20.66
CA LYS A 41 9.81 1.28 19.44
C LYS A 41 8.82 2.40 19.77
N THR A 42 7.89 2.16 20.69
CA THR A 42 6.91 3.15 21.17
C THR A 42 7.60 4.29 21.91
N ALA A 43 8.51 3.98 22.85
CA ALA A 43 9.26 5.00 23.59
C ALA A 43 10.13 5.85 22.65
N LYS A 44 10.85 5.24 21.70
CA LYS A 44 11.65 5.96 20.70
C LYS A 44 10.79 6.87 19.83
N ARG A 45 9.61 6.39 19.41
CA ARG A 45 8.64 7.22 18.66
C ARG A 45 8.13 8.37 19.52
N ALA A 46 7.68 8.11 20.74
CA ALA A 46 7.16 9.12 21.66
C ALA A 46 8.22 10.19 21.95
N LEU A 47 9.46 9.79 22.25
CA LEU A 47 10.57 10.69 22.52
C LEU A 47 10.92 11.53 21.27
N LYS A 48 11.00 10.89 20.09
CA LYS A 48 11.24 11.59 18.81
C LYS A 48 10.15 12.63 18.54
N TYR A 49 8.88 12.28 18.74
CA TYR A 49 7.77 13.19 18.54
C TYR A 49 7.71 14.29 19.59
N PHE A 50 8.06 14.00 20.85
CA PHE A 50 8.14 15.00 21.91
C PHE A 50 9.21 16.07 21.63
N PHE A 51 10.44 15.66 21.29
CA PHE A 51 11.49 16.63 20.94
C PHE A 51 11.18 17.41 19.67
N LYS A 52 10.50 16.79 18.71
CA LYS A 52 10.15 17.44 17.45
C LYS A 52 8.91 18.35 17.61
N SER A 53 7.97 18.03 18.50
CA SER A 53 6.82 18.89 18.81
C SER A 53 7.22 20.16 19.58
N LEU A 54 8.25 20.09 20.43
CA LEU A 54 8.82 21.25 21.12
C LEU A 54 9.39 22.30 20.13
N LYS A 55 9.84 21.86 18.96
CA LYS A 55 10.45 22.71 17.93
C LYS A 55 9.49 23.13 16.81
N SER A 56 8.28 22.60 16.82
CA SER A 56 7.36 22.78 15.69
C SER A 56 6.21 23.69 16.07
N PRO A 57 5.85 24.66 15.22
CA PRO A 57 4.72 25.53 15.49
C PRO A 57 3.45 24.69 15.64
N LYS A 58 2.63 25.01 16.65
CA LYS A 58 1.27 24.46 16.78
C LYS A 58 0.50 24.73 15.49
N ILE A 59 -0.33 23.78 15.05
CA ILE A 59 -1.19 23.89 13.86
C ILE A 59 -1.81 25.30 13.81
N SER A 60 -1.59 26.01 12.70
CA SER A 60 -2.25 27.29 12.47
C SER A 60 -3.77 27.09 12.46
N ALA A 61 -4.53 28.07 12.95
CA ALA A 61 -5.99 28.08 13.05
C ALA A 61 -6.67 28.15 11.66
N GLY A 62 -6.28 27.30 10.72
CA GLY A 62 -6.86 27.21 9.39
C GLY A 62 -8.28 26.64 9.44
N ASN A 63 -9.09 27.09 8.49
CA ASN A 63 -10.50 26.70 8.32
C ASN A 63 -10.68 25.40 7.53
N LYS A 64 -9.60 24.74 7.12
CA LYS A 64 -9.63 23.45 6.42
C LYS A 64 -9.11 22.34 7.33
N LEU A 65 -9.72 21.16 7.19
CA LEU A 65 -9.24 19.94 7.84
C LEU A 65 -8.00 19.45 7.10
N ARG A 66 -6.93 19.11 7.83
CA ARG A 66 -5.71 18.53 7.23
C ARG A 66 -5.70 17.02 7.38
N VAL A 67 -5.74 16.30 6.27
CA VAL A 67 -5.73 14.83 6.26
C VAL A 67 -4.43 14.36 5.63
N LEU A 68 -3.70 13.49 6.31
CA LEU A 68 -2.50 12.87 5.79
C LEU A 68 -2.73 11.37 5.60
N LEU A 69 -2.45 10.88 4.41
CA LEU A 69 -2.41 9.45 4.11
C LEU A 69 -0.95 9.01 3.92
N HIS A 70 -0.48 8.09 4.76
CA HIS A 70 0.86 7.53 4.69
C HIS A 70 0.82 6.06 4.27
N VAL A 71 1.20 5.79 3.02
CA VAL A 71 1.29 4.43 2.51
C VAL A 71 2.66 3.84 2.79
N ARG A 72 2.71 2.63 3.36
CA ARG A 72 3.95 1.92 3.75
C ARG A 72 4.27 0.72 2.86
N GLY A 73 3.52 0.54 1.78
CA GLY A 73 3.60 -0.60 0.87
C GLY A 73 4.39 -0.33 -0.41
N GLY A 74 4.16 -1.16 -1.43
CA GLY A 74 4.73 -0.96 -2.76
C GLY A 74 3.93 0.03 -3.61
N ILE A 75 4.38 0.27 -4.85
CA ILE A 75 3.66 1.12 -5.81
C ILE A 75 2.21 0.66 -6.04
N GLY A 76 1.94 -0.65 -6.00
CA GLY A 76 0.57 -1.17 -6.08
C GLY A 76 -0.34 -0.68 -4.95
N ASP A 77 0.20 -0.53 -3.73
CA ASP A 77 -0.55 0.05 -2.60
C ASP A 77 -0.80 1.56 -2.80
N VAL A 78 0.13 2.27 -3.45
CA VAL A 78 -0.05 3.68 -3.85
C VAL A 78 -1.17 3.81 -4.89
N CYS A 79 -1.20 2.93 -5.90
CA CYS A 79 -2.29 2.89 -6.89
C CYS A 79 -3.64 2.57 -6.25
N MET A 80 -3.72 1.62 -5.31
CA MET A 80 -4.95 1.37 -4.56
C MET A 80 -5.36 2.58 -3.70
N ALA A 81 -4.39 3.26 -3.10
CA ALA A 81 -4.65 4.47 -2.32
C ALA A 81 -5.24 5.60 -3.16
N ARG A 82 -4.99 5.64 -4.48
CA ARG A 82 -5.63 6.59 -5.39
C ARG A 82 -7.15 6.46 -5.40
N ILE A 83 -7.67 5.24 -5.50
CA ILE A 83 -9.10 4.92 -5.41
C ILE A 83 -9.67 5.41 -4.06
N PHE A 84 -8.95 5.11 -2.98
CA PHE A 84 -9.33 5.55 -1.65
C PHE A 84 -9.37 7.08 -1.51
N ILE A 85 -8.37 7.80 -2.04
CA ILE A 85 -8.33 9.26 -1.97
C ILE A 85 -9.48 9.89 -2.77
N GLN A 86 -9.90 9.31 -3.90
CA GLN A 86 -11.09 9.79 -4.61
C GLN A 86 -12.33 9.76 -3.73
N LYS A 87 -12.55 8.66 -3.01
CA LYS A 87 -13.67 8.55 -2.06
C LYS A 87 -13.51 9.50 -0.88
N LEU A 88 -12.31 9.59 -0.32
CA LEU A 88 -12.00 10.51 0.78
C LEU A 88 -12.24 11.97 0.38
N ARG A 89 -11.84 12.36 -0.84
CA ARG A 89 -12.07 13.71 -1.39
C ARG A 89 -13.55 13.99 -1.59
N ALA A 90 -14.33 13.02 -2.08
CA ALA A 90 -15.77 13.15 -2.20
C ALA A 90 -16.45 13.33 -0.83
N THR A 91 -15.97 12.64 0.21
CA THR A 91 -16.48 12.77 1.58
C THR A 91 -16.01 14.06 2.28
N LEU A 92 -14.80 14.52 2.00
CA LEU A 92 -14.15 15.67 2.61
C LEU A 92 -13.68 16.68 1.53
N PRO A 93 -14.59 17.32 0.78
CA PRO A 93 -14.23 18.14 -0.38
C PRO A 93 -13.41 19.38 -0.03
N GLN A 94 -13.53 19.87 1.20
CA GLN A 94 -12.82 21.07 1.68
C GLN A 94 -11.54 20.74 2.46
N ALA A 95 -11.23 19.46 2.66
CA ALA A 95 -10.00 19.06 3.34
C ALA A 95 -8.78 19.29 2.45
N GLU A 96 -7.65 19.60 3.09
CA GLU A 96 -6.33 19.56 2.49
C GLU A 96 -5.78 18.13 2.69
N ILE A 97 -5.65 17.37 1.61
CA ILE A 97 -5.19 15.98 1.60
C ILE A 97 -3.72 15.94 1.20
N SER A 98 -2.89 15.49 2.13
CA SER A 98 -1.47 15.24 1.94
C SER A 98 -1.20 13.75 1.76
N PHE A 99 -0.20 13.41 0.97
CA PHE A 99 0.21 12.03 0.76
C PHE A 99 1.68 11.82 1.11
N SER A 100 1.96 10.81 1.93
CA SER A 100 3.31 10.43 2.34
C SER A 100 3.67 9.05 1.80
N TYR A 101 4.80 9.00 1.10
CA TYR A 101 5.41 7.80 0.57
C TYR A 101 6.94 7.93 0.56
N ASP A 102 7.64 6.83 0.31
CA ASP A 102 9.11 6.80 0.32
C ASP A 102 9.76 7.75 -0.70
N THR A 103 9.14 7.91 -1.87
CA THR A 103 9.70 8.64 -3.02
C THR A 103 8.63 9.55 -3.63
N LYS A 104 8.95 10.84 -3.79
CA LYS A 104 8.03 11.82 -4.39
C LYS A 104 7.70 11.47 -5.84
N GLU A 105 8.67 10.89 -6.56
CA GLU A 105 8.56 10.52 -7.97
C GLU A 105 7.42 9.52 -8.21
N VAL A 106 7.23 8.55 -7.31
CA VAL A 106 6.10 7.60 -7.39
C VAL A 106 4.78 8.30 -7.11
N VAL A 107 4.77 9.28 -6.22
CA VAL A 107 3.55 10.05 -5.88
C VAL A 107 3.15 10.93 -7.05
N ASP A 108 4.10 11.64 -7.66
CA ASP A 108 3.84 12.48 -8.82
C ASP A 108 3.29 11.66 -10.00
N LEU A 109 3.82 10.46 -10.22
CA LEU A 109 3.36 9.52 -11.24
C LEU A 109 1.92 9.04 -11.00
N VAL A 110 1.56 8.72 -9.75
CA VAL A 110 0.22 8.17 -9.43
C VAL A 110 -0.82 9.27 -9.19
N PHE A 111 -0.39 10.50 -8.92
CA PHE A 111 -1.25 11.64 -8.63
C PHE A 111 -0.92 12.88 -9.48
N PRO A 112 -0.88 12.77 -10.82
CA PRO A 112 -0.51 13.90 -11.68
C PRO A 112 -1.63 14.97 -11.76
N ASP A 113 -2.83 14.65 -11.32
CA ASP A 113 -4.08 15.37 -11.56
C ASP A 113 -4.56 16.23 -10.39
N GLY A 114 -3.71 16.47 -9.40
CA GLY A 114 -4.07 17.29 -8.22
C GLY A 114 -5.09 16.61 -7.30
N LEU A 115 -5.29 15.29 -7.42
CA LEU A 115 -6.14 14.53 -6.51
C LEU A 115 -5.66 14.63 -5.04
N ILE A 116 -4.37 14.88 -4.83
CA ILE A 116 -3.76 15.27 -3.55
C ILE A 116 -3.30 16.72 -3.61
N ASP A 117 -3.31 17.42 -2.48
CA ASP A 117 -2.90 18.82 -2.41
C ASP A 117 -1.38 18.96 -2.21
N ARG A 118 -0.74 18.00 -1.52
CA ARG A 118 0.71 18.04 -1.28
C ARG A 118 1.34 16.67 -1.04
N PHE A 119 2.61 16.55 -1.42
CA PHE A 119 3.49 15.50 -0.95
C PHE A 119 4.04 15.85 0.44
N GLU A 120 4.05 14.87 1.34
CA GLU A 120 4.58 14.99 2.69
C GLU A 120 5.68 13.94 2.91
N PRO A 121 6.92 14.32 3.30
CA PRO A 121 7.97 13.35 3.58
C PRO A 121 7.62 12.43 4.76
N THR A 122 8.13 11.19 4.74
CA THR A 122 7.85 10.16 5.78
C THR A 122 8.27 10.54 7.21
N ASN A 123 9.01 11.63 7.39
CA ASN A 123 9.43 12.14 8.69
C ASN A 123 8.46 13.16 9.31
N TYR A 124 7.26 13.34 8.76
CA TYR A 124 6.23 14.27 9.24
C TYR A 124 5.91 14.17 10.74
N LEU A 125 5.30 15.24 11.28
CA LEU A 125 4.68 15.20 12.61
C LEU A 125 3.19 14.93 12.48
N PRO A 126 2.65 13.88 13.14
CA PRO A 126 1.21 13.65 13.14
C PRO A 126 0.41 14.87 13.61
N GLN A 127 0.96 15.62 14.57
CA GLN A 127 0.36 16.83 15.12
C GLN A 127 0.33 18.02 14.15
N GLN A 128 0.81 17.88 12.90
CA GLN A 128 0.63 18.90 11.85
C GLN A 128 -0.61 18.61 10.98
N SER A 129 -1.26 17.47 11.21
CA SER A 129 -2.49 17.06 10.56
C SER A 129 -3.62 16.97 11.58
N ASP A 130 -4.86 16.98 11.11
CA ASP A 130 -6.05 16.71 11.92
C ASP A 130 -6.41 15.22 11.88
N ILE A 131 -6.10 14.53 10.78
CA ILE A 131 -6.26 13.09 10.63
C ILE A 131 -5.00 12.54 9.98
N VAL A 132 -4.48 11.44 10.53
CA VAL A 132 -3.43 10.64 9.89
C VAL A 132 -3.93 9.21 9.73
N LEU A 133 -4.03 8.77 8.48
CA LEU A 133 -4.23 7.37 8.13
C LEU A 133 -2.90 6.78 7.68
N SER A 134 -2.56 5.58 8.12
CA SER A 134 -1.37 4.89 7.59
C SER A 134 -1.53 3.38 7.45
N GLY A 135 -0.83 2.81 6.48
CA GLY A 135 -0.86 1.37 6.21
C GLY A 135 -0.56 1.02 4.76
N CYS A 136 -0.97 -0.16 4.34
CA CYS A 136 -0.93 -0.60 2.94
C CYS A 136 -2.34 -1.02 2.52
N HIS A 137 -2.77 -2.24 2.86
CA HIS A 137 -4.14 -2.73 2.68
C HIS A 137 -4.98 -2.70 3.98
N LEU A 138 -4.36 -2.32 5.10
CA LEU A 138 -4.97 -2.09 6.41
C LEU A 138 -4.67 -0.64 6.80
N LEU A 139 -5.54 0.31 6.42
CA LEU A 139 -5.37 1.72 6.76
C LEU A 139 -5.90 1.99 8.17
N MET A 140 -4.99 2.35 9.07
CA MET A 140 -5.27 2.62 10.47
C MET A 140 -5.27 4.12 10.75
N TYR A 141 -6.15 4.58 11.64
CA TYR A 141 -6.09 5.95 12.16
C TYR A 141 -4.96 6.05 13.19
N ASP A 142 -3.82 6.58 12.76
CA ASP A 142 -2.62 6.76 13.60
C ASP A 142 -2.71 8.02 14.48
N PHE A 143 -3.47 9.03 14.05
CA PHE A 143 -3.69 10.28 14.80
C PHE A 143 -5.01 10.94 14.39
N ILE A 144 -5.75 11.47 15.37
CA ILE A 144 -7.01 12.18 15.17
C ILE A 144 -7.08 13.38 16.12
N ASN A 145 -7.26 14.58 15.58
CA ASN A 145 -7.67 15.77 16.32
C ASN A 145 -9.19 15.85 16.33
N ARG A 146 -9.81 15.09 17.25
CA ARG A 146 -11.27 14.91 17.29
C ARG A 146 -12.03 16.23 17.37
N GLN A 147 -11.57 17.18 18.18
CA GLN A 147 -12.19 18.50 18.31
C GLN A 147 -12.24 19.26 16.98
N ARG A 148 -11.18 19.18 16.17
CA ARG A 148 -11.15 19.82 14.84
C ARG A 148 -12.00 19.08 13.83
N VAL A 149 -12.05 17.75 13.87
CA VAL A 149 -12.96 16.95 13.02
C VAL A 149 -14.42 17.30 13.35
N GLU A 150 -14.80 17.31 14.62
CA GLU A 150 -16.15 17.67 15.08
C GLU A 150 -16.54 19.08 14.62
N LYS A 151 -15.60 20.03 14.68
CA LYS A 151 -15.85 21.42 14.27
C LYS A 151 -15.93 21.61 12.75
N LEU A 152 -15.03 20.99 11.98
CA LEU A 152 -14.83 21.31 10.56
C LEU A 152 -15.49 20.31 9.60
N ALA A 153 -15.76 19.08 10.06
CA ALA A 153 -16.38 18.03 9.27
C ALA A 153 -17.27 17.12 10.16
N PRO A 154 -18.29 17.66 10.86
CA PRO A 154 -19.14 16.87 11.74
C PRO A 154 -19.85 15.71 11.03
N HIS A 155 -20.15 15.86 9.74
CA HIS A 155 -20.74 14.81 8.90
C HIS A 155 -19.82 13.59 8.70
N PHE A 156 -18.51 13.74 8.91
CA PHE A 156 -17.54 12.66 8.83
C PHE A 156 -17.46 11.83 10.11
N LEU A 157 -17.98 12.31 11.24
CA LEU A 157 -17.86 11.60 12.52
C LEU A 157 -18.45 10.18 12.51
N PRO A 158 -19.64 9.92 11.94
CA PRO A 158 -20.17 8.55 11.90
C PRO A 158 -19.25 7.60 11.11
N ILE A 159 -18.65 8.10 10.02
CA ILE A 159 -17.71 7.36 9.16
C ILE A 159 -16.43 7.05 9.96
N LEU A 160 -15.89 8.06 10.64
CA LEU A 160 -14.71 7.92 11.50
C LEU A 160 -14.94 6.88 12.59
N GLU A 161 -16.06 6.95 13.30
CA GLU A 161 -16.38 6.03 14.40
C GLU A 161 -16.59 4.60 13.89
N GLN A 162 -17.22 4.43 12.73
CA GLN A 162 -17.34 3.11 12.10
C GLN A 162 -15.96 2.52 11.78
N GLY A 163 -15.05 3.32 11.21
CA GLY A 163 -13.69 2.89 10.93
C GLY A 163 -12.92 2.50 12.20
N LEU A 164 -12.98 3.35 13.24
CA LEU A 164 -12.35 3.09 14.54
C LEU A 164 -12.87 1.81 15.20
N ASP A 165 -14.17 1.58 15.14
CA ASP A 165 -14.80 0.38 15.67
C ASP A 165 -14.29 -0.88 14.95
N VAL A 166 -14.24 -0.88 13.61
CA VAL A 166 -13.65 -2.01 12.86
C VAL A 166 -12.17 -2.21 13.20
N GLN A 167 -11.38 -1.13 13.24
CA GLN A 167 -9.95 -1.19 13.55
C GLN A 167 -9.65 -1.80 14.93
N ALA A 168 -10.54 -1.65 15.91
CA ALA A 168 -10.37 -2.23 17.24
C ALA A 168 -10.21 -3.76 17.19
N TYR A 169 -10.93 -4.43 16.29
CA TYR A 169 -10.90 -5.90 16.13
C TYR A 169 -9.68 -6.39 15.35
N PHE A 170 -9.03 -5.53 14.56
CA PHE A 170 -7.92 -5.90 13.67
C PHE A 170 -6.59 -5.30 14.09
N LYS A 171 -6.52 -4.60 15.22
CA LYS A 171 -5.27 -4.07 15.78
C LYS A 171 -4.11 -5.08 15.82
N PRO A 172 -4.31 -6.38 16.14
CA PRO A 172 -3.24 -7.37 16.07
C PRO A 172 -2.62 -7.49 14.67
N PHE A 173 -3.43 -7.42 13.60
CA PHE A 173 -2.93 -7.48 12.23
C PHE A 173 -2.02 -6.31 11.91
N ALA A 174 -2.36 -5.09 12.35
CA ALA A 174 -1.48 -3.93 12.19
C ALA A 174 -0.15 -4.08 12.95
N VAL A 175 -0.18 -4.75 14.10
CA VAL A 175 0.99 -4.95 14.97
C VAL A 175 1.91 -6.06 14.44
N TYR A 176 1.34 -7.14 13.91
CA TYR A 176 2.04 -8.33 13.46
C TYR A 176 2.19 -8.42 11.93
N SER A 177 1.83 -7.39 11.17
CA SER A 177 2.15 -7.32 9.74
C SER A 177 3.67 -7.40 9.52
N PRO A 178 4.17 -8.16 8.52
CA PRO A 178 3.40 -8.81 7.45
C PRO A 178 2.92 -10.24 7.75
N TYR A 179 3.18 -10.79 8.94
CA TYR A 179 2.96 -12.22 9.23
C TYR A 179 1.48 -12.64 9.17
N LEU A 180 0.55 -11.71 9.41
CA LEU A 180 -0.89 -11.97 9.37
C LEU A 180 -1.57 -11.48 8.09
N ASP A 181 -0.82 -10.96 7.11
CA ASP A 181 -1.40 -10.39 5.89
C ASP A 181 -2.13 -11.45 5.06
N GLY A 182 -1.61 -12.69 5.02
CA GLY A 182 -2.28 -13.82 4.35
C GLY A 182 -3.61 -14.19 4.99
N GLN A 183 -3.65 -14.23 6.33
CA GLN A 183 -4.89 -14.51 7.07
C GLN A 183 -5.91 -13.37 6.92
N LEU A 184 -5.44 -12.11 6.91
CA LEU A 184 -6.31 -10.97 6.63
C LEU A 184 -6.91 -11.05 5.22
N ALA A 185 -6.11 -11.45 4.23
CA ALA A 185 -6.59 -11.64 2.86
C ALA A 185 -7.66 -12.74 2.78
N GLU A 186 -7.47 -13.87 3.48
CA GLU A 186 -8.46 -14.95 3.54
C GLU A 186 -9.76 -14.47 4.19
N ILE A 187 -9.69 -13.80 5.35
CA ILE A 187 -10.85 -13.24 6.02
C ILE A 187 -11.58 -12.27 5.09
N ALA A 188 -10.85 -11.40 4.38
CA ALA A 188 -11.45 -10.46 3.45
C ALA A 188 -12.20 -11.18 2.31
N VAL A 189 -11.56 -12.17 1.67
CA VAL A 189 -12.18 -12.94 0.57
C VAL A 189 -13.44 -13.67 1.01
N VAL A 190 -13.43 -14.31 2.18
CA VAL A 190 -14.61 -15.00 2.74
C VAL A 190 -15.78 -14.04 2.95
N HIS A 191 -15.50 -12.76 3.21
CA HIS A 191 -16.51 -11.71 3.38
C HIS A 191 -16.75 -10.90 2.09
N GLY A 192 -16.39 -11.43 0.92
CA GLY A 192 -16.62 -10.78 -0.38
C GLY A 192 -15.78 -9.51 -0.60
N GLY A 193 -14.66 -9.41 0.10
CA GLY A 193 -13.75 -8.28 0.04
C GLY A 193 -12.55 -8.49 -0.86
N SER A 194 -11.89 -7.37 -1.15
CA SER A 194 -10.59 -7.30 -1.80
C SER A 194 -9.65 -6.40 -0.98
N ARG A 195 -8.38 -6.31 -1.37
CA ARG A 195 -7.44 -5.36 -0.75
C ARG A 195 -7.91 -3.91 -0.87
N ILE A 196 -8.57 -3.56 -1.97
CA ILE A 196 -9.15 -2.22 -2.18
C ILE A 196 -10.32 -2.01 -1.21
N THR A 197 -11.21 -2.99 -1.08
CA THR A 197 -12.36 -2.92 -0.17
C THR A 197 -11.93 -2.76 1.29
N ASN A 198 -10.80 -3.38 1.68
CA ASN A 198 -10.25 -3.24 3.03
C ASN A 198 -9.97 -1.76 3.38
N LEU A 199 -9.49 -0.95 2.43
CA LEU A 199 -9.25 0.48 2.66
C LEU A 199 -10.53 1.19 3.14
N GLY A 200 -11.67 0.84 2.56
CA GLY A 200 -12.98 1.32 2.97
C GLY A 200 -13.40 0.78 4.34
N TRP A 201 -13.33 -0.53 4.54
CA TRP A 201 -13.76 -1.16 5.80
C TRP A 201 -13.03 -0.62 7.03
N PHE A 202 -11.71 -0.40 6.92
CA PHE A 202 -10.91 0.08 8.05
C PHE A 202 -11.00 1.60 8.24
N SER A 203 -11.33 2.36 7.21
CA SER A 203 -11.53 3.81 7.34
C SER A 203 -12.97 4.22 7.67
N GLY A 204 -13.93 3.33 7.40
CA GLY A 204 -15.36 3.61 7.38
C GLY A 204 -15.89 4.11 6.04
N LEU A 205 -15.02 4.40 5.06
CA LEU A 205 -15.44 4.90 3.74
C LEU A 205 -16.06 3.80 2.87
N GLU A 206 -16.96 4.22 1.99
CA GLU A 206 -17.55 3.34 0.98
C GLU A 206 -16.59 3.15 -0.21
N VAL A 207 -15.71 2.15 -0.06
CA VAL A 207 -14.81 1.68 -1.11
C VAL A 207 -15.22 0.25 -1.47
N HIS A 208 -15.48 0.02 -2.75
CA HIS A 208 -15.90 -1.26 -3.32
C HIS A 208 -14.79 -1.90 -4.14
N GLN A 209 -14.86 -3.22 -4.30
CA GLN A 209 -13.86 -3.99 -5.06
C GLN A 209 -13.70 -3.53 -6.51
N ASN A 210 -14.78 -3.07 -7.13
CA ASN A 210 -14.81 -2.65 -8.53
C ASN A 210 -14.72 -1.11 -8.68
N ASP A 211 -14.44 -0.38 -7.60
CA ASP A 211 -14.14 1.05 -7.74
C ASP A 211 -12.85 1.20 -8.54
N LEU A 212 -12.88 2.08 -9.54
CA LEU A 212 -11.76 2.34 -10.42
C LEU A 212 -11.35 3.80 -10.31
N SER A 213 -10.04 4.05 -10.40
CA SER A 213 -9.49 5.37 -10.60
C SER A 213 -8.78 5.39 -11.94
N THR A 214 -9.13 6.36 -12.78
CA THR A 214 -8.47 6.55 -14.07
C THR A 214 -7.10 7.21 -13.87
N LEU A 215 -6.12 6.67 -14.59
CA LEU A 215 -4.82 7.29 -14.85
C LEU A 215 -4.73 7.44 -16.36
N THR A 216 -4.66 8.67 -16.82
CA THR A 216 -4.49 8.95 -18.25
C THR A 216 -3.12 8.45 -18.68
N LEU A 217 -3.06 7.81 -19.84
CA LEU A 217 -1.79 7.42 -20.42
C LEU A 217 -1.24 8.56 -21.28
N ASP A 218 0.05 8.85 -21.16
CA ASP A 218 0.73 9.70 -22.13
C ASP A 218 1.17 8.86 -23.34
N SER A 219 0.51 9.08 -24.48
CA SER A 219 0.81 8.38 -25.73
C SER A 219 2.21 8.69 -26.23
N ALA A 220 2.71 9.92 -26.03
CA ALA A 220 4.06 10.30 -26.46
C ALA A 220 5.13 9.53 -25.67
N THR A 221 4.98 9.45 -24.35
CA THR A 221 5.85 8.61 -23.50
C THR A 221 5.77 7.15 -23.90
N THR A 222 4.56 6.62 -24.16
CA THR A 222 4.38 5.24 -24.63
C THR A 222 5.18 4.97 -25.90
N ASP A 223 4.99 5.79 -26.94
CA ASP A 223 5.67 5.61 -28.23
C ASP A 223 7.18 5.74 -28.10
N ASN A 224 7.66 6.71 -27.31
CA ASN A 224 9.08 6.92 -27.05
C ASN A 224 9.71 5.71 -26.35
N VAL A 225 9.04 5.14 -25.35
CA VAL A 225 9.52 3.97 -24.60
C VAL A 225 9.54 2.73 -25.47
N LEU A 226 8.48 2.49 -26.25
CA LEU A 226 8.44 1.38 -27.19
C LEU A 226 9.55 1.51 -28.25
N LYS A 227 9.79 2.71 -28.77
CA LYS A 227 10.88 2.98 -29.72
C LYS A 227 12.26 2.79 -29.09
N LYS A 228 12.47 3.31 -27.87
CA LYS A 228 13.71 3.18 -27.10
C LYS A 228 14.13 1.72 -26.91
N TYR A 229 13.16 0.82 -26.76
CA TYR A 229 13.39 -0.61 -26.58
C TYR A 229 13.11 -1.45 -27.83
N ASP A 230 12.92 -0.86 -29.01
CA ASP A 230 12.66 -1.58 -30.25
C ASP A 230 11.46 -2.56 -30.15
N LEU A 231 10.36 -2.09 -29.57
CA LEU A 231 9.11 -2.85 -29.36
C LEU A 231 7.92 -2.31 -30.18
N THR A 232 8.05 -1.15 -30.84
CA THR A 232 6.94 -0.43 -31.51
C THR A 232 6.10 -1.29 -32.48
N HIS A 233 6.70 -2.25 -33.16
CA HIS A 233 6.02 -3.10 -34.15
C HIS A 233 6.12 -4.60 -33.83
N LYS A 234 6.50 -4.94 -32.61
CA LYS A 234 6.63 -6.34 -32.18
C LYS A 234 5.37 -6.76 -31.43
N ILE A 235 4.91 -7.98 -31.70
CA ILE A 235 3.98 -8.66 -30.79
C ILE A 235 4.84 -9.27 -29.69
N TYR A 236 4.60 -8.88 -28.44
CA TYR A 236 5.42 -9.34 -27.32
C TYR A 236 4.59 -9.66 -26.09
N VAL A 237 5.15 -10.54 -25.25
CA VAL A 237 4.66 -10.80 -23.89
C VAL A 237 5.79 -10.51 -22.93
N THR A 238 5.47 -9.82 -21.84
CA THR A 238 6.44 -9.54 -20.77
C THR A 238 6.40 -10.62 -19.70
N ILE A 239 7.57 -11.02 -19.18
CA ILE A 239 7.70 -11.86 -17.99
C ILE A 239 8.53 -11.15 -16.92
N HIS A 240 8.26 -11.45 -15.65
CA HIS A 240 8.96 -10.86 -14.51
C HIS A 240 9.20 -11.93 -13.44
N ASP A 241 10.44 -12.02 -12.93
CA ASP A 241 10.85 -13.08 -12.00
C ASP A 241 10.35 -12.88 -10.57
N GLY A 242 9.75 -11.73 -10.27
CA GLY A 242 9.25 -11.37 -8.95
C GLY A 242 10.29 -10.68 -8.08
N ILE A 243 11.47 -10.36 -8.61
CA ILE A 243 12.54 -9.65 -7.90
C ILE A 243 12.49 -8.16 -8.30
N ASN A 244 12.60 -7.28 -7.32
CA ASN A 244 12.75 -5.85 -7.55
C ASN A 244 14.06 -5.36 -6.91
N THR A 245 14.38 -4.08 -7.13
CA THR A 245 15.62 -3.45 -6.62
C THR A 245 15.76 -3.53 -5.10
N ARG A 246 14.66 -3.65 -4.36
CA ARG A 246 14.62 -3.71 -2.90
C ARG A 246 14.46 -5.11 -2.34
N THR A 247 14.27 -6.14 -3.18
CA THR A 247 14.21 -7.52 -2.72
C THR A 247 15.53 -7.92 -2.07
N ASP A 248 15.46 -8.53 -0.90
CA ASP A 248 16.61 -9.18 -0.27
C ASP A 248 16.82 -10.55 -0.91
N THR A 249 17.98 -10.74 -1.53
CA THR A 249 18.39 -11.97 -2.20
C THR A 249 19.60 -12.61 -1.51
N SER A 250 19.98 -12.13 -0.32
CA SER A 250 21.16 -12.61 0.42
C SER A 250 21.04 -14.06 0.88
N LEU A 251 19.80 -14.53 1.10
CA LEU A 251 19.49 -15.91 1.49
C LEU A 251 19.08 -16.80 0.29
N GLY A 252 19.36 -16.34 -0.93
CA GLY A 252 19.01 -17.05 -2.16
C GLY A 252 17.76 -16.51 -2.85
N HIS A 253 17.13 -17.37 -3.65
CA HIS A 253 16.00 -17.00 -4.50
C HIS A 253 14.74 -16.81 -3.65
N PRO A 254 14.00 -15.68 -3.78
CA PRO A 254 12.83 -15.43 -2.94
C PRO A 254 11.73 -16.47 -3.15
N THR A 255 11.01 -16.82 -2.08
CA THR A 255 9.96 -17.86 -2.09
C THR A 255 8.75 -17.51 -2.95
N ARG A 256 8.54 -16.22 -3.26
CA ARG A 256 7.47 -15.75 -4.17
C ARG A 256 7.80 -15.93 -5.66
N CYS A 257 9.05 -16.24 -5.98
CA CYS A 257 9.54 -16.30 -7.34
C CYS A 257 9.45 -17.74 -7.86
N TRP A 258 8.96 -17.93 -9.08
CA TRP A 258 8.87 -19.26 -9.68
C TRP A 258 10.27 -19.80 -10.01
N PRO A 259 10.56 -21.10 -9.81
CA PRO A 259 11.89 -21.66 -10.09
C PRO A 259 12.33 -21.42 -11.53
N GLN A 260 13.61 -21.10 -11.73
CA GLN A 260 14.16 -20.80 -13.08
C GLN A 260 13.94 -21.93 -14.08
N ALA A 261 14.06 -23.20 -13.65
CA ALA A 261 13.81 -24.36 -14.52
C ALA A 261 12.37 -24.37 -15.07
N LYS A 262 11.40 -23.87 -14.29
CA LYS A 262 10.00 -23.77 -14.71
C LYS A 262 9.75 -22.63 -15.68
N TRP A 263 10.44 -21.51 -15.51
CA TRP A 263 10.43 -20.45 -16.53
C TRP A 263 11.03 -20.92 -17.86
N MET A 264 12.10 -21.71 -17.83
CA MET A 264 12.71 -22.28 -19.03
C MET A 264 11.78 -23.28 -19.72
N GLU A 265 11.15 -24.17 -18.96
CA GLU A 265 10.12 -25.09 -19.45
C GLU A 265 8.96 -24.32 -20.13
N PHE A 266 8.46 -23.28 -19.46
CA PHE A 266 7.44 -22.38 -20.03
C PHE A 266 7.91 -21.75 -21.34
N ALA A 267 9.11 -21.16 -21.38
CA ALA A 267 9.61 -20.47 -22.56
C ALA A 267 9.74 -21.42 -23.76
N ASN A 268 10.22 -22.65 -23.54
CA ASN A 268 10.33 -23.67 -24.58
C ASN A 268 8.95 -24.04 -25.14
N LEU A 269 7.97 -24.32 -24.27
CA LEU A 269 6.61 -24.66 -24.70
C LEU A 269 5.91 -23.48 -25.39
N PHE A 270 6.09 -22.27 -24.84
CA PHE A 270 5.54 -21.04 -25.36
C PHE A 270 6.07 -20.75 -26.76
N LYS A 271 7.39 -20.78 -26.98
CA LYS A 271 8.01 -20.52 -28.29
C LYS A 271 7.75 -21.62 -29.31
N ALA A 272 7.55 -22.87 -28.86
CA ALA A 272 7.12 -23.95 -29.77
C ALA A 272 5.72 -23.70 -30.33
N THR A 273 4.83 -23.06 -29.56
CA THR A 273 3.45 -22.77 -29.98
C THR A 273 3.31 -21.38 -30.63
N PHE A 274 4.09 -20.40 -30.15
CA PHE A 274 4.04 -18.99 -30.56
C PHE A 274 5.44 -18.49 -30.93
N PRO A 275 6.05 -19.00 -32.01
CA PRO A 275 7.43 -18.66 -32.38
C PRO A 275 7.62 -17.17 -32.68
N ASP A 276 6.59 -16.50 -33.20
CA ASP A 276 6.66 -15.10 -33.64
C ASP A 276 6.44 -14.07 -32.50
N ILE A 277 6.00 -14.51 -31.31
CA ILE A 277 5.80 -13.61 -30.17
C ILE A 277 7.13 -13.43 -29.44
N CYS A 278 7.58 -12.18 -29.30
CA CYS A 278 8.78 -11.82 -28.57
C CYS A 278 8.58 -11.97 -27.06
N LEU A 279 9.46 -12.72 -26.40
CA LEU A 279 9.47 -12.85 -24.94
C LEU A 279 10.39 -11.79 -24.34
N VAL A 280 9.80 -10.83 -23.62
CA VAL A 280 10.53 -9.69 -23.02
C VAL A 280 10.61 -9.85 -21.51
N GLN A 281 11.80 -9.82 -20.92
CA GLN A 281 11.95 -9.85 -19.47
C GLN A 281 11.97 -8.44 -18.89
N LEU A 282 11.12 -8.20 -17.89
CA LEU A 282 11.19 -7.05 -16.98
C LEU A 282 11.80 -7.47 -15.64
N GLY A 283 12.44 -6.54 -14.93
CA GLY A 283 12.99 -6.79 -13.61
C GLY A 283 13.79 -5.62 -13.06
N GLY A 284 13.94 -5.59 -11.73
CA GLY A 284 14.84 -4.62 -11.08
C GLY A 284 16.30 -4.99 -11.30
N SER A 285 17.24 -4.11 -10.91
CA SER A 285 18.69 -4.34 -11.05
C SER A 285 19.23 -5.58 -10.29
N LYS A 286 18.43 -6.18 -9.40
CA LYS A 286 18.74 -7.42 -8.69
C LYS A 286 18.16 -8.68 -9.33
N SER A 287 17.29 -8.54 -10.33
CA SER A 287 16.77 -9.68 -11.08
C SER A 287 17.88 -10.30 -11.92
N HIS A 288 17.78 -11.60 -12.19
CA HIS A 288 18.74 -12.29 -13.04
C HIS A 288 18.21 -12.34 -14.47
N PRO A 289 18.97 -11.86 -15.48
CA PRO A 289 18.57 -12.02 -16.86
C PRO A 289 18.38 -13.49 -17.23
N PHE A 290 17.23 -13.81 -17.83
CA PHE A 290 16.97 -15.14 -18.36
C PHE A 290 17.68 -15.32 -19.69
N SER A 291 18.32 -16.47 -19.90
CA SER A 291 19.04 -16.75 -21.15
C SER A 291 18.13 -17.12 -22.32
N PHE A 292 16.86 -17.45 -22.03
CA PHE A 292 15.88 -17.93 -23.02
C PHE A 292 14.93 -16.83 -23.52
N VAL A 293 15.04 -15.59 -23.03
CA VAL A 293 14.20 -14.49 -23.51
C VAL A 293 14.79 -13.87 -24.76
N ASP A 294 13.92 -13.42 -25.66
CA ASP A 294 14.32 -12.73 -26.88
C ASP A 294 14.93 -11.36 -26.54
N GLN A 295 14.43 -10.71 -25.48
CA GLN A 295 14.93 -9.41 -25.04
C GLN A 295 14.85 -9.27 -23.51
N SER A 296 15.98 -8.93 -22.87
CA SER A 296 16.00 -8.62 -21.44
C SER A 296 16.11 -7.11 -21.19
N LEU A 297 15.13 -6.57 -20.46
CA LEU A 297 15.06 -5.19 -19.98
C LEU A 297 15.34 -5.08 -18.47
N VAL A 298 15.87 -6.14 -17.85
CA VAL A 298 16.25 -6.17 -16.44
C VAL A 298 17.20 -5.01 -16.11
N GLY A 299 16.78 -4.16 -15.16
CA GLY A 299 17.55 -2.99 -14.73
C GLY A 299 17.69 -1.87 -15.76
N LYS A 300 17.00 -1.96 -16.91
CA LYS A 300 17.07 -0.96 -18.00
C LYS A 300 15.91 0.04 -17.94
N THR A 301 14.79 -0.34 -17.33
CA THR A 301 13.60 0.52 -17.21
C THR A 301 13.65 1.40 -15.97
N ALA A 302 13.00 2.56 -16.05
CA ALA A 302 12.83 3.50 -14.95
C ALA A 302 11.34 3.83 -14.72
N LEU A 303 11.01 4.46 -13.58
CA LEU A 303 9.65 4.95 -13.33
C LEU A 303 9.20 5.95 -14.41
N ALA A 304 10.12 6.76 -14.94
CA ALA A 304 9.85 7.69 -16.03
C ALA A 304 9.57 7.02 -17.38
N ASP A 305 9.79 5.71 -17.51
CA ASP A 305 9.36 4.95 -18.69
C ASP A 305 7.90 4.49 -18.57
N LEU A 306 7.22 4.72 -17.43
CA LEU A 306 5.79 4.43 -17.31
C LEU A 306 4.98 5.51 -18.01
N PRO A 307 3.94 5.15 -18.77
CA PRO A 307 3.24 6.08 -19.66
C PRO A 307 2.19 6.92 -18.90
N HIS A 308 2.54 7.66 -17.86
CA HIS A 308 1.60 8.45 -17.04
C HIS A 308 2.10 9.87 -16.76
#